data_AF-A0A3S1K7Q4-F1
#
_entry.id   AF-A0A3S1K7Q4-F1
#
_cell.length_a   1.000
_cell.length_b   1.000
_cell.length_c   1.000
_cell.angle_alpha   90.00
_cell.angle_beta   90.00
_cell.angle_gamma   90.00
#
_symmetry.space_group_name_H-M   'P 1'
#
loop_
_entity.id
_entity.type
_entity.pdbx_description
1 polymer ?
#
loop_
_entity_poly.entity_id
_entity_poly.type
_entity_poly.pdbx_seq_one_letter_code
_entity_poly.pdbx_strand_id
1 'polypeptide(L)'
;MRTDTGQVFKLEDYRPTDYLIPKTGLTFRLSPEATRVIAVLTVERRDGVAASVPLVLDGDGLTLSRLAIDGRTLTPADFLATPDQLTITTLPAASRFQLLIETELAPAHNEALMGLYRSSNVYCTQCEAEGFRRITYFLDRPDILSVYTVRIEARHHEAPLLLSNGNPAGSGELADGWHYAVWHDPFPKPSYLFALVAGALGKVADSFVTLSGRKVELGIYVEPGKEGLAGYAMDALKRSMKWDEEAFGREYDLDVFNIVAVSDFNMGAMENKGLNIFNDKYV
;
A
#
# COMPACT_ATOMS: atom_id res chain seq x y z
N MET A 1 -15.23 6.12 3.74
CA MET A 1 -16.10 6.36 4.90
C MET A 1 -17.15 5.27 4.88
N ARG A 2 -17.18 4.37 5.87
CA ARG A 2 -18.26 3.36 5.99
C ARG A 2 -19.60 4.10 6.00
N THR A 3 -20.39 3.96 4.93
CA THR A 3 -21.72 4.56 4.81
C THR A 3 -22.77 3.83 5.66
N ASP A 4 -22.41 2.65 6.17
CA ASP A 4 -23.37 1.65 6.61
C ASP A 4 -23.68 1.77 8.12
N THR A 5 -22.97 2.65 8.84
CA THR A 5 -23.17 2.91 10.27
C THR A 5 -24.07 4.14 10.54
N GLY A 6 -24.39 4.93 9.50
CA GLY A 6 -25.13 6.19 9.65
C GLY A 6 -24.37 7.28 10.43
N GLN A 7 -23.07 7.08 10.68
CA GLN A 7 -22.24 8.04 11.40
C GLN A 7 -21.96 9.26 10.51
N VAL A 8 -22.34 10.45 10.98
CA VAL A 8 -22.05 11.71 10.30
C VAL A 8 -20.70 12.23 10.75
N PHE A 9 -19.77 12.37 9.81
CA PHE A 9 -18.48 13.02 10.03
C PHE A 9 -18.55 14.46 9.54
N LYS A 10 -18.13 15.42 10.38
CA LYS A 10 -18.16 16.84 10.04
C LYS A 10 -16.75 17.42 10.00
N LEU A 11 -16.52 18.33 9.06
CA LEU A 11 -15.24 19.03 8.92
C LEU A 11 -14.87 19.83 10.20
N GLU A 12 -15.85 20.43 10.87
CA GLU A 12 -15.65 21.21 12.12
C GLU A 12 -15.12 20.36 13.30
N ASP A 13 -15.36 19.05 13.25
CA ASP A 13 -14.93 18.09 14.26
C ASP A 13 -13.52 17.55 14.01
N TYR A 14 -12.87 17.94 12.91
CA TYR A 14 -11.50 17.52 12.61
C TYR A 14 -10.56 17.84 13.78
N ARG A 15 -9.85 16.84 14.26
CA ARG A 15 -8.73 16.99 15.19
C ARG A 15 -7.53 16.18 14.68
N PRO A 16 -6.29 16.68 14.86
CA PRO A 16 -5.10 15.86 14.69
C PRO A 16 -5.19 14.61 15.57
N THR A 17 -4.61 13.51 15.11
CA THR A 17 -4.44 12.29 15.92
C THR A 17 -3.49 12.53 17.09
N ASP A 18 -3.59 11.70 18.13
CA ASP A 18 -2.64 11.70 19.23
C ASP A 18 -1.25 11.12 18.86
N TYR A 19 -1.20 10.36 17.76
CA TYR A 19 -0.02 9.64 17.29
C TYR A 19 0.26 9.87 15.80
N LEU A 20 1.52 9.76 15.43
CA LEU A 20 2.06 9.76 14.08
C LEU A 20 2.66 8.38 13.76
N ILE A 21 2.77 8.08 12.47
CA ILE A 21 3.46 6.87 11.97
C ILE A 21 4.46 7.31 10.89
N PRO A 22 5.63 7.86 11.24
CA PRO A 22 6.58 8.38 10.24
C PRO A 22 7.21 7.30 9.34
N LYS A 23 7.22 6.03 9.77
CA LYS A 23 7.80 4.91 9.00
C LYS A 23 6.95 3.66 9.11
N THR A 24 6.75 2.99 7.98
CA THR A 24 5.96 1.76 7.85
C THR A 24 6.76 0.74 7.06
N GLY A 25 7.17 -0.34 7.73
CA GLY A 25 7.69 -1.53 7.09
C GLY A 25 6.58 -2.56 6.90
N LEU A 26 6.40 -3.09 5.70
CA LEU A 26 5.41 -4.13 5.40
C LEU A 26 6.09 -5.35 4.82
N THR A 27 5.68 -6.53 5.27
CA THR A 27 6.04 -7.80 4.63
C THR A 27 4.77 -8.56 4.32
N PHE A 28 4.53 -8.82 3.03
CA PHE A 28 3.44 -9.63 2.53
C PHE A 28 3.98 -10.99 2.15
N ARG A 29 3.38 -12.05 2.71
CA ARG A 29 3.56 -13.40 2.20
C ARG A 29 2.25 -13.82 1.56
N LEU A 30 2.21 -13.71 0.23
CA LEU A 30 0.98 -13.82 -0.55
C LEU A 30 0.47 -15.26 -0.61
N SER A 31 -0.84 -15.37 -0.45
CA SER A 31 -1.63 -16.58 -0.66
C SER A 31 -3.08 -16.15 -0.95
N PRO A 32 -3.81 -16.84 -1.85
CA PRO A 32 -5.16 -16.43 -2.19
C PRO A 32 -6.10 -16.49 -0.99
N GLU A 33 -5.90 -17.49 -0.12
CA GLU A 33 -6.79 -17.78 1.01
C GLU A 33 -6.28 -17.28 2.36
N ALA A 34 -4.96 -17.13 2.50
CA ALA A 34 -4.32 -16.81 3.78
C ALA A 34 -3.04 -15.97 3.59
N THR A 35 -3.18 -14.80 2.98
CA THR A 35 -2.08 -13.83 2.90
C THR A 35 -1.75 -13.34 4.31
N ARG A 36 -0.49 -13.52 4.71
CA ARG A 36 0.02 -13.01 5.98
C ARG A 36 0.69 -11.66 5.76
N VAL A 37 0.32 -10.68 6.57
CA VAL A 37 0.89 -9.34 6.55
C VAL A 37 1.55 -9.05 7.89
N ILE A 38 2.83 -8.71 7.87
CA ILE A 38 3.54 -8.17 9.03
C ILE A 38 3.78 -6.69 8.78
N ALA A 39 3.18 -5.84 9.63
CA ALA A 39 3.43 -4.41 9.67
C ALA A 39 4.33 -4.06 10.85
N VAL A 40 5.46 -3.42 10.57
CA VAL A 40 6.35 -2.85 11.59
C VAL A 40 6.29 -1.33 11.47
N LEU A 41 5.56 -0.72 12.40
CA LEU A 41 5.27 0.70 12.42
C LEU A 41 6.21 1.38 13.41
N THR A 42 6.86 2.46 12.98
CA THR A 42 7.42 3.42 13.93
C THR A 42 6.30 4.33 14.37
N VAL A 43 5.86 4.23 15.61
CA VAL A 43 4.82 5.08 16.19
C VAL A 43 5.47 6.20 16.99
N GLU A 44 4.95 7.41 16.84
CA GLU A 44 5.40 8.60 17.56
C GLU A 44 4.21 9.32 18.20
N ARG A 45 4.17 9.36 19.52
CA ARG A 45 3.20 10.14 20.30
C ARG A 45 3.50 11.63 20.14
N ARG A 46 2.48 12.43 19.84
CA ARG A 46 2.64 13.88 19.71
C ARG A 46 2.97 14.55 21.04
N ASP A 47 3.62 15.70 20.95
CA ASP A 47 3.89 16.56 22.11
C ASP A 47 2.59 16.97 22.82
N GLY A 48 2.59 16.90 24.15
CA GLY A 48 1.43 17.24 24.99
C GLY A 48 0.40 16.12 25.16
N VAL A 49 0.51 15.01 24.42
CA VAL A 49 -0.34 13.84 24.62
C VAL A 49 0.15 13.03 25.82
N ALA A 50 -0.74 12.77 26.79
CA ALA A 50 -0.38 12.04 28.00
C ALA A 50 -0.01 10.57 27.71
N ALA A 51 0.90 10.01 28.53
CA ALA A 51 1.36 8.62 28.43
C ALA A 51 0.21 7.59 28.46
N SER A 52 -0.89 7.95 29.15
CA SER A 52 -2.08 7.13 29.36
C SER A 52 -3.08 7.14 28.20
N VAL A 53 -2.93 8.02 27.21
CA VAL A 53 -3.82 8.05 26.05
C VAL A 53 -3.60 6.79 25.22
N PRO A 54 -4.62 5.97 24.92
CA PRO A 54 -4.44 4.74 24.16
C PRO A 54 -4.14 5.03 22.68
N LEU A 55 -3.49 4.09 22.00
CA LEU A 55 -3.34 4.11 20.55
C LEU A 55 -4.53 3.36 19.94
N VAL A 56 -5.33 4.06 19.16
CA VAL A 56 -6.51 3.49 18.47
C VAL A 56 -6.22 3.46 16.98
N LEU A 57 -6.28 2.27 16.39
CA LEU A 57 -6.03 2.01 14.97
C LEU A 57 -7.29 1.47 14.31
N ASP A 58 -7.55 1.93 13.09
CA ASP A 58 -8.65 1.47 12.26
C ASP A 58 -8.34 0.07 11.68
N GLY A 59 -9.36 -0.77 11.64
CA GLY A 59 -9.38 -2.05 10.90
C GLY A 59 -10.67 -2.16 10.10
N ASP A 60 -10.77 -3.18 9.26
CA ASP A 60 -12.02 -3.61 8.64
C ASP A 60 -11.91 -5.07 8.20
N GLY A 61 -12.63 -5.96 8.89
CA GLY A 61 -12.62 -7.40 8.61
C GLY A 61 -11.27 -8.09 8.88
N LEU A 62 -10.43 -7.54 9.76
CA LEU A 62 -9.09 -8.08 10.04
C LEU A 62 -9.10 -9.22 11.07
N THR A 63 -8.18 -10.17 10.90
CA THR A 63 -7.83 -11.15 11.94
C THR A 63 -6.44 -10.85 12.48
N LEU A 64 -6.33 -10.47 13.75
CA LEU A 64 -5.06 -10.23 14.44
C LEU A 64 -4.43 -11.55 14.90
N SER A 65 -3.21 -11.85 14.46
CA SER A 65 -2.48 -13.07 14.88
C SER A 65 -1.34 -12.78 15.85
N ARG A 66 -0.70 -11.60 15.75
CA ARG A 66 0.41 -11.21 16.63
C ARG A 66 0.46 -9.70 16.82
N LEU A 67 0.82 -9.31 18.04
CA LEU A 67 1.03 -7.91 18.40
C LEU A 67 2.24 -7.80 19.34
N ALA A 68 3.16 -6.87 19.06
CA ALA A 68 4.32 -6.63 19.92
C ALA A 68 4.73 -5.15 19.89
N ILE A 69 5.27 -4.66 21.02
CA ILE A 69 5.90 -3.35 21.11
C ILE A 69 7.35 -3.51 21.53
N ASP A 70 8.28 -2.92 20.75
CA ASP A 70 9.72 -2.99 20.98
C ASP A 70 10.22 -4.43 21.22
N GLY A 71 9.68 -5.39 20.47
CA GLY A 71 9.99 -6.82 20.59
C GLY A 71 9.26 -7.55 21.72
N ARG A 72 8.60 -6.85 22.65
CA ARG A 72 7.75 -7.45 23.69
C ARG A 72 6.38 -7.79 23.13
N THR A 73 6.06 -9.09 23.08
CA THR A 73 4.70 -9.55 22.75
C THR A 73 3.67 -9.00 23.74
N LEU A 74 2.59 -8.45 23.21
CA LEU A 74 1.46 -7.99 24.02
C LEU A 74 0.51 -9.14 24.36
N THR A 75 -0.12 -9.05 25.51
CA THR A 75 -1.13 -10.01 25.99
C THR A 75 -2.54 -9.44 25.81
N PRO A 76 -3.61 -10.25 25.86
CA PRO A 76 -4.99 -9.74 25.77
C PRO A 76 -5.38 -8.71 26.86
N ALA A 77 -4.58 -8.55 27.92
CA ALA A 77 -4.79 -7.50 28.92
C ALA A 77 -4.25 -6.13 28.48
N ASP A 78 -3.38 -6.08 27.46
CA ASP A 78 -2.72 -4.87 26.97
C ASP A 78 -3.49 -4.14 25.86
N PHE A 79 -4.50 -4.78 25.27
CA PHE A 79 -5.23 -4.27 24.13
C PHE A 79 -6.65 -4.85 24.01
N LEU A 80 -7.50 -4.14 23.26
CA LEU A 80 -8.77 -4.64 22.75
C LEU A 80 -8.68 -4.69 21.21
N ALA A 81 -8.90 -5.87 20.64
CA ALA A 81 -8.93 -6.06 19.19
C ALA A 81 -10.30 -6.55 18.74
N THR A 82 -10.84 -5.90 17.72
CA THR A 82 -11.98 -6.35 16.93
C THR A 82 -11.56 -6.36 15.46
N PRO A 83 -12.34 -6.96 14.55
CA PRO A 83 -12.04 -6.88 13.13
C PRO A 83 -11.94 -5.44 12.59
N ASP A 84 -12.62 -4.50 13.24
CA ASP A 84 -12.76 -3.11 12.78
C ASP A 84 -11.89 -2.10 13.55
N GLN A 85 -11.26 -2.50 14.65
CA GLN A 85 -10.48 -1.59 15.48
C GLN A 85 -9.48 -2.34 16.36
N LEU A 86 -8.30 -1.75 16.55
CA LEU A 86 -7.32 -2.16 17.54
C LEU A 86 -7.03 -1.01 18.49
N THR A 87 -7.36 -1.17 19.77
CA THR A 87 -7.06 -0.22 20.83
C THR A 87 -5.98 -0.78 21.75
N ILE A 88 -4.81 -0.15 21.81
CA ILE A 88 -3.70 -0.54 22.68
C ILE A 88 -3.65 0.41 23.88
N THR A 89 -3.83 -0.14 25.09
CA THR A 89 -3.93 0.64 26.33
C THR A 89 -2.60 0.67 27.10
N THR A 90 -1.80 -0.40 27.00
CA THR A 90 -0.48 -0.47 27.65
C THR A 90 0.62 -0.03 26.68
N LEU A 91 0.91 1.28 26.64
CA LEU A 91 1.94 1.86 25.79
C LEU A 91 3.23 2.23 26.56
N PRO A 92 4.40 2.23 25.91
CA PRO A 92 5.64 2.72 26.52
C PRO A 92 5.55 4.19 26.94
N ALA A 93 6.28 4.54 28.00
CA ALA A 93 6.44 5.95 28.41
C ALA A 93 7.24 6.77 27.39
N ALA A 94 8.13 6.12 26.62
CA ALA A 94 8.83 6.76 25.52
C ALA A 94 7.83 7.28 24.48
N SER A 95 8.09 8.47 23.94
CA SER A 95 7.25 9.06 22.89
C SER A 95 7.32 8.28 21.58
N ARG A 96 8.40 7.55 21.34
CA ARG A 96 8.61 6.76 20.11
C ARG A 96 8.89 5.31 20.43
N PHE A 97 8.23 4.41 19.71
CA PHE A 97 8.38 2.96 19.85
C PHE A 97 8.09 2.25 18.52
N GLN A 98 8.50 1.00 18.40
CA GLN A 98 8.12 0.13 17.29
C GLN A 98 6.91 -0.73 17.66
N LEU A 99 5.90 -0.70 16.81
CA LEU A 99 4.71 -1.54 16.90
C LEU A 99 4.75 -2.57 15.77
N LEU A 100 4.77 -3.85 16.13
CA LEU A 100 4.62 -4.96 15.19
C LEU A 100 3.18 -5.46 15.27
N ILE A 101 2.50 -5.50 14.13
CA ILE A 101 1.17 -6.05 13.95
C ILE A 101 1.27 -7.15 12.89
N GLU A 102 0.63 -8.27 13.15
CA GLU A 102 0.48 -9.34 12.18
C GLU A 102 -0.98 -9.66 11.95
N THR A 103 -1.39 -9.62 10.69
CA THR A 103 -2.75 -9.89 10.23
C THR A 103 -2.76 -11.00 9.18
N GLU A 104 -3.88 -11.70 9.11
CA GLU A 104 -4.17 -12.68 8.05
C GLU A 104 -5.38 -12.21 7.23
N LEU A 105 -5.28 -12.33 5.91
CA LEU A 105 -6.25 -11.87 4.92
C LEU A 105 -6.56 -13.00 3.93
N ALA A 106 -7.78 -13.03 3.39
CA ALA A 106 -8.18 -13.93 2.29
C ALA A 106 -8.50 -13.14 1.01
N PRO A 107 -7.49 -12.72 0.22
CA PRO A 107 -7.72 -11.92 -1.00
C PRO A 107 -8.67 -12.53 -2.03
N ALA A 108 -8.75 -13.86 -2.12
CA ALA A 108 -9.66 -14.58 -3.02
C ALA A 108 -11.15 -14.42 -2.63
N HIS A 109 -11.43 -14.07 -1.38
CA HIS A 109 -12.78 -13.88 -0.85
C HIS A 109 -13.14 -12.40 -0.66
N ASN A 110 -12.29 -11.47 -1.10
CA ASN A 110 -12.52 -10.04 -0.93
C ASN A 110 -13.33 -9.45 -2.11
N GLU A 111 -14.64 -9.71 -2.10
CA GLU A 111 -15.58 -9.24 -3.13
C GLU A 111 -15.83 -7.72 -3.11
N ALA A 112 -15.40 -7.02 -2.05
CA ALA A 112 -15.53 -5.57 -1.95
C ALA A 112 -14.57 -4.81 -2.89
N LEU A 113 -13.52 -5.49 -3.40
CA LEU A 113 -12.46 -4.89 -4.22
C LEU A 113 -11.82 -3.65 -3.54
N MET A 114 -11.64 -3.73 -2.21
CA MET A 114 -11.00 -2.72 -1.36
C MET A 114 -10.00 -3.39 -0.42
N GLY A 115 -8.85 -2.75 -0.18
CA GLY A 115 -7.69 -3.41 0.44
C GLY A 115 -6.99 -4.31 -0.55
N LEU A 116 -6.51 -5.48 -0.12
CA LEU A 116 -5.87 -6.48 -0.98
C LEU A 116 -6.91 -7.50 -1.49
N TYR A 117 -6.99 -7.70 -2.80
CA TYR A 117 -7.93 -8.62 -3.43
C TYR A 117 -7.36 -9.26 -4.71
N ARG A 118 -8.15 -10.12 -5.36
CA ARG A 118 -7.81 -10.81 -6.61
C ARG A 118 -8.67 -10.31 -7.77
N SER A 119 -8.03 -9.99 -8.91
CA SER A 119 -8.68 -9.76 -10.21
C SER A 119 -7.94 -10.58 -11.27
N SER A 120 -8.65 -11.42 -12.03
CA SER A 120 -8.05 -12.28 -13.08
C SER A 120 -6.75 -13.02 -12.67
N ASN A 121 -6.70 -13.57 -11.45
CA ASN A 121 -5.50 -14.19 -10.86
C ASN A 121 -4.29 -13.28 -10.57
N VAL A 122 -4.51 -11.96 -10.51
CA VAL A 122 -3.54 -10.95 -10.09
C VAL A 122 -3.96 -10.43 -8.72
N TYR A 123 -3.02 -10.36 -7.78
CA TYR A 123 -3.18 -9.59 -6.56
C TYR A 123 -3.07 -8.11 -6.90
N CYS A 124 -4.04 -7.32 -6.46
CA CYS A 124 -3.98 -5.88 -6.56
C CYS A 124 -4.63 -5.23 -5.34
N THR A 125 -4.36 -3.94 -5.16
CA THR A 125 -4.86 -3.18 -4.02
C THR A 125 -5.65 -1.97 -4.47
N GLN A 126 -6.72 -1.66 -3.75
CA GLN A 126 -7.40 -0.37 -3.79
C GLN A 126 -7.49 0.19 -2.37
N CYS A 127 -6.70 1.21 -2.08
CA CYS A 127 -6.61 1.77 -0.73
C CYS A 127 -7.40 3.07 -0.56
N GLU A 128 -7.75 3.78 -1.63
CA GLU A 128 -8.61 4.95 -1.52
C GLU A 128 -10.09 4.55 -1.38
N ALA A 129 -10.87 5.15 -0.47
CA ALA A 129 -10.45 6.16 0.51
C ALA A 129 -9.88 5.57 1.81
N GLU A 130 -10.34 4.37 2.19
CA GLU A 130 -10.09 3.75 3.49
C GLU A 130 -9.92 2.24 3.35
N GLY A 131 -9.24 1.79 2.29
CA GLY A 131 -9.00 0.38 2.00
C GLY A 131 -7.76 -0.17 2.71
N PHE A 132 -6.83 0.67 3.15
CA PHE A 132 -5.59 0.19 3.78
C PHE A 132 -5.87 -0.48 5.13
N ARG A 133 -6.90 -0.04 5.87
CA ARG A 133 -7.37 -0.72 7.10
C ARG A 133 -7.94 -2.13 6.87
N ARG A 134 -8.17 -2.55 5.61
CA ARG A 134 -8.50 -3.95 5.24
C ARG A 134 -7.25 -4.80 5.01
N ILE A 135 -6.05 -4.23 5.18
CA ILE A 135 -4.76 -4.92 5.03
C ILE A 135 -4.11 -5.13 6.41
N THR A 136 -4.01 -4.08 7.21
CA THR A 136 -3.48 -4.11 8.56
C THR A 136 -4.08 -2.99 9.40
N TYR A 137 -4.03 -3.10 10.72
CA TYR A 137 -4.52 -2.03 11.60
C TYR A 137 -3.63 -0.78 11.44
N PHE A 138 -4.23 0.38 11.17
CA PHE A 138 -3.47 1.60 10.88
C PHE A 138 -4.23 2.87 11.28
N LEU A 139 -3.54 4.01 11.38
CA LEU A 139 -4.21 5.32 11.40
C LEU A 139 -4.57 5.69 9.96
N ASP A 140 -5.66 5.12 9.45
CA ASP A 140 -5.99 5.13 8.01
C ASP A 140 -6.71 6.42 7.59
N ARG A 141 -5.95 7.52 7.65
CA ARG A 141 -6.38 8.88 7.36
C ARG A 141 -5.28 9.68 6.65
N PRO A 142 -5.62 10.62 5.76
CA PRO A 142 -4.66 11.19 4.81
C PRO A 142 -3.65 12.18 5.39
N ASP A 143 -3.84 12.67 6.62
CA ASP A 143 -2.88 13.53 7.32
C ASP A 143 -1.84 12.73 8.15
N ILE A 144 -1.83 11.40 8.01
CA ILE A 144 -0.77 10.52 8.52
C ILE A 144 0.14 10.13 7.38
N LEU A 145 1.33 10.73 7.35
CA LEU A 145 2.32 10.51 6.30
C LEU A 145 3.42 9.57 6.79
N SER A 146 3.70 8.53 6.02
CA SER A 146 4.72 7.54 6.32
C SER A 146 5.64 7.33 5.12
N VAL A 147 6.93 7.12 5.39
CA VAL A 147 7.86 6.48 4.43
C VAL A 147 7.59 4.98 4.44
N TYR A 148 7.53 4.33 3.27
CA TYR A 148 7.19 2.91 3.16
C TYR A 148 8.37 2.09 2.64
N THR A 149 8.60 0.95 3.27
CA THR A 149 9.43 -0.13 2.73
C THR A 149 8.60 -1.40 2.70
N VAL A 150 8.45 -1.99 1.53
CA VAL A 150 7.50 -3.09 1.28
C VAL A 150 8.27 -4.28 0.75
N ARG A 151 8.20 -5.41 1.47
CA ARG A 151 8.67 -6.70 1.01
C ARG A 151 7.46 -7.54 0.59
N ILE A 152 7.52 -8.10 -0.61
CA ILE A 152 6.49 -8.99 -1.13
C ILE A 152 7.14 -10.34 -1.37
N GLU A 153 6.54 -11.40 -0.87
CA GLU A 153 6.92 -12.79 -1.10
C GLU A 153 5.75 -13.54 -1.73
N ALA A 154 6.03 -14.31 -2.77
CA ALA A 154 5.04 -15.15 -3.44
C ALA A 154 5.68 -16.43 -3.98
N ARG A 155 4.87 -17.42 -4.34
CA ARG A 155 5.32 -18.54 -5.18
C ARG A 155 5.56 -18.02 -6.59
N HIS A 156 6.72 -18.31 -7.17
CA HIS A 156 7.08 -17.78 -8.50
C HIS A 156 6.08 -18.20 -9.60
N HIS A 157 5.52 -19.41 -9.52
CA HIS A 157 4.54 -19.87 -10.51
C HIS A 157 3.18 -19.17 -10.41
N GLU A 158 2.87 -18.58 -9.25
CA GLU A 158 1.60 -17.89 -9.00
C GLU A 158 1.71 -16.40 -9.32
N ALA A 159 2.82 -15.78 -8.93
CA ALA A 159 3.05 -14.35 -9.14
C ALA A 159 4.52 -14.08 -9.48
N PRO A 160 4.94 -14.28 -10.74
CA PRO A 160 6.33 -14.04 -11.17
C PRO A 160 6.74 -12.55 -11.13
N LEU A 161 5.78 -11.63 -11.11
CA LEU A 161 6.00 -10.19 -10.99
C LEU A 161 5.49 -9.70 -9.64
N LEU A 162 6.30 -8.90 -8.93
CA LEU A 162 5.97 -8.30 -7.63
C LEU A 162 6.29 -6.79 -7.63
N LEU A 163 5.28 -5.94 -7.56
CA LEU A 163 5.38 -4.48 -7.62
C LEU A 163 4.80 -3.81 -6.37
N SER A 164 5.42 -2.71 -5.94
CA SER A 164 4.85 -1.75 -4.98
C SER A 164 5.33 -0.33 -5.33
N ASN A 165 4.98 0.66 -4.50
CA ASN A 165 5.38 2.05 -4.69
C ASN A 165 6.89 2.25 -4.58
N GLY A 166 7.38 3.34 -5.17
CA GLY A 166 8.77 3.76 -5.05
C GLY A 166 9.71 3.01 -5.98
N ASN A 167 10.95 2.79 -5.54
CA ASN A 167 12.00 2.19 -6.34
C ASN A 167 12.30 0.74 -5.89
N PRO A 168 12.74 -0.14 -6.80
CA PRO A 168 13.26 -1.46 -6.45
C PRO A 168 14.46 -1.32 -5.49
N ALA A 169 14.41 -2.01 -4.36
CA ALA A 169 15.42 -1.99 -3.30
C ALA A 169 16.06 -3.37 -3.04
N GLY A 170 15.57 -4.42 -3.70
CA GLY A 170 16.15 -5.77 -3.66
C GLY A 170 15.19 -6.82 -4.18
N SER A 171 15.72 -7.97 -4.60
CA SER A 171 14.92 -9.14 -4.99
C SER A 171 15.76 -10.40 -4.84
N GLY A 172 15.11 -11.55 -4.86
CA GLY A 172 15.82 -12.83 -4.88
C GLY A 172 14.91 -14.04 -4.71
N GLU A 173 15.51 -15.20 -4.92
CA GLU A 173 14.87 -16.50 -4.71
C GLU A 173 14.85 -16.89 -3.23
N LEU A 174 13.85 -17.67 -2.85
CA LEU A 174 13.69 -18.31 -1.54
C LEU A 174 13.52 -19.81 -1.74
N ALA A 175 13.57 -20.57 -0.64
CA ALA A 175 13.33 -22.01 -0.69
C ALA A 175 11.93 -22.35 -1.25
N ASP A 176 11.79 -23.57 -1.75
CA ASP A 176 10.54 -24.13 -2.23
C ASP A 176 9.89 -23.34 -3.39
N GLY A 177 10.65 -22.63 -4.23
CA GLY A 177 10.10 -21.89 -5.36
C GLY A 177 9.28 -20.65 -4.96
N TRP A 178 9.54 -20.14 -3.76
CA TRP A 178 9.19 -18.77 -3.38
C TRP A 178 10.25 -17.81 -3.92
N HIS A 179 9.87 -16.55 -4.10
CA HIS A 179 10.80 -15.46 -4.35
C HIS A 179 10.31 -14.20 -3.65
N TYR A 180 11.09 -13.11 -3.72
CA TYR A 180 10.68 -11.84 -3.16
C TYR A 180 11.15 -10.64 -3.99
N ALA A 181 10.46 -9.52 -3.78
CA ALA A 181 10.90 -8.18 -4.14
C ALA A 181 10.75 -7.24 -2.94
N VAL A 182 11.65 -6.27 -2.83
CA VAL A 182 11.63 -5.19 -1.85
C VAL A 182 11.56 -3.88 -2.59
N TRP A 183 10.65 -3.01 -2.15
CA TRP A 183 10.39 -1.70 -2.69
C TRP A 183 10.55 -0.65 -1.60
N HIS A 184 11.13 0.50 -1.95
CA HIS A 184 11.29 1.62 -1.03
C HIS A 184 10.81 2.90 -1.69
N ASP A 185 9.83 3.55 -1.05
CA ASP A 185 9.35 4.86 -1.44
C ASP A 185 9.88 5.91 -0.45
N PRO A 186 10.80 6.79 -0.86
CA PRO A 186 11.41 7.78 0.02
C PRO A 186 10.46 8.93 0.39
N PHE A 187 9.33 9.08 -0.31
CA PHE A 187 8.39 10.16 -0.08
C PHE A 187 7.36 9.77 1.00
N PRO A 188 7.22 10.57 2.09
CA PRO A 188 6.14 10.37 3.04
C PRO A 188 4.79 10.51 2.32
N LYS A 189 3.97 9.47 2.40
CA LYS A 189 2.65 9.44 1.78
C LYS A 189 1.59 8.92 2.75
N PRO A 190 0.32 9.29 2.55
CA PRO A 190 -0.79 8.66 3.25
C PRO A 190 -1.04 7.23 2.79
N SER A 191 -1.70 6.46 3.64
CA SER A 191 -2.04 5.05 3.41
C SER A 191 -2.86 4.80 2.15
N TYR A 192 -3.72 5.75 1.75
CA TYR A 192 -4.55 5.59 0.55
C TYR A 192 -3.74 5.52 -0.76
N LEU A 193 -2.50 6.03 -0.77
CA LEU A 193 -1.59 5.95 -1.92
C LEU A 193 -0.72 4.68 -1.93
N PHE A 194 -0.94 3.75 -0.99
CA PHE A 194 -0.26 2.46 -0.99
C PHE A 194 -0.79 1.58 -2.14
N ALA A 195 0.14 0.98 -2.88
CA ALA A 195 -0.17 -0.04 -3.87
C ALA A 195 0.71 -1.29 -3.76
N LEU A 196 0.12 -2.43 -4.03
CA LEU A 196 0.77 -3.70 -4.27
C LEU A 196 0.11 -4.38 -5.47
N VAL A 197 0.94 -4.84 -6.42
CA VAL A 197 0.48 -5.71 -7.51
C VAL A 197 1.38 -6.93 -7.59
N ALA A 198 0.80 -8.12 -7.71
CA ALA A 198 1.54 -9.35 -7.91
C ALA A 198 0.79 -10.34 -8.80
N GLY A 199 1.45 -10.91 -9.81
CA GLY A 199 0.79 -11.83 -10.74
C GLY A 199 1.58 -12.08 -12.02
N ALA A 200 0.99 -12.81 -12.96
CA ALA A 200 1.54 -12.98 -14.30
C ALA A 200 0.99 -11.89 -15.24
N LEU A 201 1.82 -10.93 -15.60
CA LEU A 201 1.46 -9.80 -16.46
C LEU A 201 2.49 -9.63 -17.58
N GLY A 202 2.00 -9.26 -18.77
CA GLY A 202 2.83 -8.79 -19.87
C GLY A 202 3.34 -7.38 -19.59
N LYS A 203 4.53 -7.03 -20.09
CA LYS A 203 5.15 -5.70 -19.89
C LYS A 203 5.43 -5.02 -21.23
N VAL A 204 4.96 -3.78 -21.37
CA VAL A 204 5.44 -2.81 -22.36
C VAL A 204 6.38 -1.85 -21.65
N ALA A 205 7.64 -1.84 -22.07
CA ALA A 205 8.69 -1.03 -21.45
C ALA A 205 9.11 0.12 -22.38
N ASP A 206 9.38 1.28 -21.79
CA ASP A 206 10.01 2.43 -22.46
C ASP A 206 10.76 3.27 -21.42
N SER A 207 11.20 4.47 -21.78
CA SER A 207 11.80 5.43 -20.87
C SER A 207 11.42 6.87 -21.20
N PHE A 208 11.56 7.74 -20.21
CA PHE A 208 11.46 9.19 -20.36
C PHE A 208 12.70 9.84 -19.76
N VAL A 209 13.18 10.93 -20.36
CA VAL A 209 14.28 11.72 -19.81
C VAL A 209 13.72 13.07 -19.43
N THR A 210 13.82 13.41 -18.14
CA THR A 210 13.29 14.68 -17.63
C THR A 210 14.11 15.87 -18.13
N LEU A 211 13.56 17.08 -17.97
CA LEU A 211 14.25 18.32 -18.34
C LEU A 211 15.63 18.47 -17.69
N SER A 212 15.81 18.02 -16.44
CA SER A 212 17.11 18.00 -15.73
C SER A 212 18.03 16.82 -16.10
N GLY A 213 17.57 15.88 -16.93
CA GLY A 213 18.34 14.74 -17.43
C GLY A 213 18.17 13.45 -16.64
N ARG A 214 17.23 13.36 -15.69
CA ARG A 214 16.90 12.10 -15.01
C ARG A 214 16.26 11.15 -16.01
N LYS A 215 16.79 9.93 -16.14
CA LYS A 215 16.13 8.86 -16.89
C LYS A 215 15.15 8.12 -15.98
N VAL A 216 13.89 8.07 -16.39
CA VAL A 216 12.80 7.36 -15.74
C VAL A 216 12.47 6.12 -16.56
N GLU A 217 12.46 4.95 -15.94
CA GLU A 217 11.97 3.73 -16.59
C GLU A 217 10.44 3.67 -16.53
N LEU A 218 9.81 3.40 -17.68
CA LEU A 218 8.36 3.31 -17.79
C LEU A 218 7.95 1.86 -18.00
N GLY A 219 6.99 1.38 -17.22
CA GLY A 219 6.42 0.05 -17.35
C GLY A 219 4.90 0.09 -17.39
N ILE A 220 4.29 -0.37 -18.48
CA ILE A 220 2.86 -0.64 -18.54
C ILE A 220 2.66 -2.15 -18.52
N TYR A 221 1.91 -2.61 -17.53
CA TYR A 221 1.64 -4.01 -17.28
C TYR A 221 0.17 -4.32 -17.59
N VAL A 222 -0.06 -5.35 -18.39
CA VAL A 222 -1.39 -5.76 -18.86
C VAL A 222 -1.52 -7.28 -18.79
N GLU A 223 -2.74 -7.80 -18.93
CA GLU A 223 -2.94 -9.24 -19.06
C GLU A 223 -2.14 -9.80 -20.26
N PRO A 224 -1.52 -10.98 -20.12
CA PRO A 224 -0.73 -11.58 -21.20
C PRO A 224 -1.53 -11.69 -22.51
N GLY A 225 -0.92 -11.24 -23.61
CA GLY A 225 -1.54 -11.17 -24.93
C GLY A 225 -2.18 -9.82 -25.27
N LYS A 226 -2.35 -8.91 -24.30
CA LYS A 226 -2.86 -7.55 -24.51
C LYS A 226 -1.77 -6.49 -24.71
N GLU A 227 -0.48 -6.86 -24.72
CA GLU A 227 0.65 -5.92 -24.79
C GLU A 227 0.59 -5.01 -26.04
N GLY A 228 0.07 -5.54 -27.15
CA GLY A 228 -0.11 -4.77 -28.39
C GLY A 228 -1.12 -3.62 -28.29
N LEU A 229 -1.98 -3.61 -27.26
CA LEU A 229 -2.99 -2.56 -27.04
C LEU A 229 -2.44 -1.37 -26.25
N ALA A 230 -1.41 -1.59 -25.42
CA ALA A 230 -0.87 -0.58 -24.49
C ALA A 230 0.02 0.50 -25.15
N GLY A 231 0.22 0.46 -26.46
CA GLY A 231 1.10 1.39 -27.17
C GLY A 231 0.64 2.85 -27.06
N TYR A 232 -0.68 3.10 -27.12
CA TYR A 232 -1.23 4.45 -26.97
C TYR A 232 -1.06 4.97 -25.54
N ALA A 233 -1.29 4.12 -24.53
CA ALA A 233 -1.11 4.49 -23.13
C ALA A 233 0.34 4.90 -22.83
N MET A 234 1.33 4.21 -23.41
CA MET A 234 2.75 4.57 -23.27
C MET A 234 3.08 5.93 -23.91
N ASP A 235 2.54 6.20 -25.10
CA ASP A 235 2.68 7.51 -25.75
C ASP A 235 2.03 8.62 -24.92
N ALA A 236 0.80 8.40 -24.44
CA ALA A 236 0.07 9.35 -23.62
C ALA A 236 0.82 9.66 -22.31
N LEU A 237 1.39 8.66 -21.63
CA LEU A 237 2.21 8.84 -20.43
C LEU A 237 3.39 9.79 -20.69
N LYS A 238 4.17 9.55 -21.75
CA LYS A 238 5.32 10.39 -22.11
C LYS A 238 4.90 11.81 -22.45
N ARG A 239 3.79 12.00 -23.17
CA ARG A 239 3.24 13.34 -23.47
C ARG A 239 2.77 14.05 -22.21
N SER A 240 2.15 13.34 -21.27
CA SER A 240 1.74 13.91 -19.98
C SER A 240 2.95 14.39 -19.17
N MET A 241 4.01 13.56 -19.04
CA MET A 241 5.24 13.95 -18.35
C MET A 241 5.87 15.18 -19.01
N LYS A 242 5.98 15.18 -20.35
CA LYS A 242 6.56 16.30 -21.09
C LYS A 242 5.75 17.60 -20.93
N TRP A 243 4.43 17.49 -20.99
CA TRP A 243 3.56 18.65 -20.87
C TRP A 243 3.61 19.25 -19.47
N ASP A 244 3.71 18.43 -18.41
CA ASP A 244 3.80 18.93 -17.03
C ASP A 244 5.13 19.68 -16.79
N GLU A 245 6.22 19.24 -17.42
CA GLU A 245 7.48 20.00 -17.44
C GLU A 245 7.35 21.34 -18.17
N GLU A 246 6.72 21.36 -19.35
CA GLU A 246 6.60 22.57 -20.17
C GLU A 246 5.62 23.59 -19.60
N ALA A 247 4.48 23.12 -19.09
CA ALA A 247 3.40 23.96 -18.61
C ALA A 247 3.58 24.38 -17.15
N PHE A 248 4.12 23.50 -16.29
CA PHE A 248 4.18 23.71 -14.84
C PHE A 248 5.60 23.63 -14.26
N GLY A 249 6.61 23.25 -15.04
CA GLY A 249 7.98 23.07 -14.55
C GLY A 249 8.09 21.95 -13.53
N ARG A 250 7.29 20.88 -13.69
CA ARG A 250 7.26 19.74 -12.76
C ARG A 250 7.88 18.51 -13.41
N GLU A 251 8.98 18.04 -12.84
CA GLU A 251 9.63 16.80 -13.24
C GLU A 251 9.16 15.64 -12.36
N TYR A 252 9.20 14.44 -12.93
CA TYR A 252 8.98 13.21 -12.15
C TYR A 252 10.14 12.93 -11.19
N ASP A 253 9.81 12.38 -10.01
CA ASP A 253 10.67 12.39 -8.82
C ASP A 253 11.15 11.00 -8.34
N LEU A 254 10.79 9.93 -9.06
CA LEU A 254 11.27 8.56 -8.84
C LEU A 254 12.08 8.03 -10.04
N ASP A 255 12.63 6.83 -9.92
CA ASP A 255 13.44 6.20 -10.98
C ASP A 255 12.59 5.32 -11.91
N VAL A 256 11.43 4.86 -11.44
CA VAL A 256 10.49 4.03 -12.21
C VAL A 256 9.07 4.56 -12.09
N PHE A 257 8.30 4.49 -13.20
CA PHE A 257 6.87 4.76 -13.23
C PHE A 257 6.14 3.55 -13.79
N ASN A 258 5.32 2.90 -12.97
CA ASN A 258 4.57 1.72 -13.36
C ASN A 258 3.07 2.02 -13.47
N ILE A 259 2.43 1.48 -14.51
CA ILE A 259 0.97 1.42 -14.68
C ILE A 259 0.59 -0.05 -14.79
N VAL A 260 -0.42 -0.47 -14.03
CA VAL A 260 -1.00 -1.82 -14.15
C VAL A 260 -2.45 -1.68 -14.57
N ALA A 261 -2.83 -2.30 -15.69
CA ALA A 261 -4.21 -2.44 -16.11
C ALA A 261 -4.82 -3.73 -15.53
N VAL A 262 -5.94 -3.60 -14.81
CA VAL A 262 -6.72 -4.72 -14.27
C VAL A 262 -8.17 -4.62 -14.73
N SER A 263 -8.83 -5.75 -14.95
CA SER A 263 -10.21 -5.76 -15.46
C SER A 263 -11.24 -5.49 -14.36
N ASP A 264 -11.03 -5.97 -13.13
CA ASP A 264 -11.92 -5.72 -12.00
C ASP A 264 -11.38 -4.58 -11.12
N PHE A 265 -11.81 -3.36 -11.44
CA PHE A 265 -11.49 -2.15 -10.67
C PHE A 265 -12.75 -1.30 -10.50
N ASN A 266 -13.14 -1.04 -9.25
CA ASN A 266 -14.34 -0.25 -8.93
C ASN A 266 -14.25 1.19 -9.45
N MET A 267 -13.04 1.75 -9.51
CA MET A 267 -12.77 3.11 -9.97
C MET A 267 -12.22 3.11 -11.40
N GLY A 268 -12.01 4.29 -11.99
CA GLY A 268 -11.41 4.38 -13.31
C GLY A 268 -9.90 4.13 -13.30
N ALA A 269 -9.19 4.85 -12.44
CA ALA A 269 -7.76 4.71 -12.21
C ALA A 269 -7.42 5.23 -10.81
N MET A 270 -6.22 4.91 -10.33
CA MET A 270 -5.73 5.32 -9.02
C MET A 270 -4.26 5.77 -9.12
N GLU A 271 -3.95 6.90 -8.49
CA GLU A 271 -2.67 7.61 -8.56
C GLU A 271 -1.61 7.17 -7.55
N ASN A 272 -1.63 5.90 -7.14
CA ASN A 272 -0.67 5.39 -6.16
C ASN A 272 0.78 5.69 -6.60
N LYS A 273 1.57 6.28 -5.70
CA LYS A 273 2.88 6.89 -6.04
C LYS A 273 3.81 5.88 -6.72
N GLY A 274 4.06 6.07 -8.01
CA GLY A 274 4.95 5.23 -8.83
C GLY A 274 4.39 3.86 -9.26
N LEU A 275 3.16 3.53 -8.88
CA LEU A 275 2.47 2.30 -9.28
C LEU A 275 0.98 2.56 -9.45
N ASN A 276 0.61 3.26 -10.52
CA ASN A 276 -0.78 3.53 -10.80
C ASN A 276 -1.51 2.24 -11.19
N ILE A 277 -2.75 2.09 -10.74
CA ILE A 277 -3.61 0.95 -11.09
C ILE A 277 -4.80 1.51 -11.86
N PHE A 278 -5.06 0.96 -13.04
CA PHE A 278 -6.09 1.40 -13.96
C PHE A 278 -7.09 0.28 -14.22
N ASN A 279 -8.35 0.65 -14.38
CA ASN A 279 -9.30 -0.21 -15.08
C ASN A 279 -8.84 -0.33 -16.55
N ASP A 280 -8.80 -1.55 -17.07
CA ASP A 280 -8.28 -1.83 -18.41
C ASP A 280 -9.03 -1.09 -19.53
N LYS A 281 -10.26 -0.63 -19.30
CA LYS A 281 -11.01 0.27 -20.19
C LYS A 281 -10.26 1.56 -20.54
N TYR A 282 -9.32 1.99 -19.70
CA TYR A 282 -8.59 3.26 -19.86
C TYR A 282 -7.13 3.09 -20.30
N VAL A 283 -6.70 1.86 -20.65
CA VAL A 283 -5.32 1.54 -21.06
C VAL A 283 -5.31 0.87 -22.44
#